data_AF-A0A259GXD4-F1
#
_entry.id   AF-A0A259GXD4-F1
#
_cell.length_a   1.000
_cell.length_b   1.000
_cell.length_c   1.000
_cell.angle_alpha   90.00
_cell.angle_beta   90.00
_cell.angle_gamma   90.00
#
_symmetry.space_group_name_H-M   'P 1'
#
loop_
_entity.id
_entity.type
_entity.pdbx_description
1 polymer ?
#
loop_
_entity_poly.entity_id
_entity_poly.type
_entity_poly.pdbx_seq_one_letter_code
_entity_poly.pdbx_strand_id
1 'polypeptide(L)'
;DRSPSNLEYWMKSVLEITAPSAQGKIRGDLMKIVNEQRGSSIAQFFTIQTMEIDPKNLWSTVTGDLHTIVGNKVVSNERRTFRFDWQYSGLSLKLVGFGMVTTGKEKDQ
;
A
#
# COMPACT_ATOMS: atom_id res chain seq x y z
N ASP A 1 -6.77 -5.20 5.75
CA ASP A 1 -7.37 -6.06 4.70
C ASP A 1 -7.96 -5.15 3.64
N ARG A 2 -7.93 -5.56 2.37
CA ARG A 2 -8.58 -4.94 1.23
C ARG A 2 -9.56 -5.98 0.65
N SER A 3 -10.82 -5.82 0.97
CA SER A 3 -11.93 -6.63 0.46
C SER A 3 -13.04 -5.71 0.00
N PRO A 4 -13.94 -6.17 -0.89
CA PRO A 4 -15.00 -5.33 -1.45
C PRO A 4 -15.83 -4.55 -0.41
N SER A 5 -16.00 -5.11 0.79
CA SER A 5 -16.75 -4.50 1.90
C SER A 5 -15.98 -3.43 2.68
N ASN A 6 -14.64 -3.38 2.62
CA ASN A 6 -13.82 -2.45 3.42
C ASN A 6 -12.88 -1.55 2.59
N LEU A 7 -12.88 -1.66 1.26
CA LEU A 7 -12.01 -0.89 0.36
C LEU A 7 -12.10 0.63 0.57
N GLU A 8 -13.32 1.16 0.75
CA GLU A 8 -13.53 2.59 0.95
C GLU A 8 -12.97 3.07 2.31
N TYR A 9 -13.18 2.28 3.36
CA TYR A 9 -12.62 2.57 4.68
C TYR A 9 -11.10 2.55 4.66
N TRP A 10 -10.50 1.56 4.01
CA TRP A 10 -9.05 1.49 3.82
C TRP A 10 -8.51 2.73 3.10
N MET A 11 -9.12 3.10 1.96
CA MET A 11 -8.71 4.28 1.19
C MET A 11 -8.79 5.55 2.03
N LYS A 12 -9.90 5.75 2.76
CA LYS A 12 -10.08 6.89 3.65
C LYS A 12 -8.99 6.95 4.73
N SER A 13 -8.67 5.81 5.35
CA SER A 13 -7.64 5.71 6.39
C SER A 13 -6.26 6.12 5.87
N VAL A 14 -5.90 5.75 4.63
CA VAL A 14 -4.64 6.19 4.01
C VAL A 14 -4.64 7.69 3.72
N LEU A 15 -5.76 8.25 3.26
CA LEU A 15 -5.87 9.68 2.95
C LEU A 15 -5.81 10.58 4.20
N GLU A 16 -6.27 10.10 5.37
CA GLU A 16 -6.21 10.83 6.64
C GLU A 16 -4.76 11.11 7.09
N ILE A 17 -3.85 10.18 6.82
CA ILE A 17 -2.42 10.34 7.15
C ILE A 17 -1.61 10.99 6.01
N THR A 18 -2.23 11.22 4.85
CA THR A 18 -1.58 11.79 3.67
C THR A 18 -1.39 13.30 3.78
N ALA A 19 -0.26 13.81 3.31
CA ALA A 19 0.01 15.24 3.22
C ALA A 19 -0.97 15.94 2.25
N PRO A 20 -1.46 17.15 2.55
CA PRO A 20 -2.37 17.88 1.65
C PRO A 20 -1.84 18.02 0.22
N SER A 21 -0.53 18.26 0.07
CA SER A 21 0.16 18.38 -1.22
C SER A 21 0.15 17.09 -2.04
N ALA A 22 0.09 15.92 -1.39
CA ALA A 22 0.13 14.61 -2.04
C ALA A 22 -1.26 13.95 -2.19
N GLN A 23 -2.30 14.49 -1.56
CA GLN A 23 -3.64 13.88 -1.54
C GLN A 23 -4.20 13.62 -2.93
N GLY A 24 -4.05 14.55 -3.88
CA GLY A 24 -4.58 14.38 -5.24
C GLY A 24 -3.97 13.17 -5.96
N LYS A 25 -2.64 13.07 -5.95
CA LYS A 25 -1.90 11.96 -6.55
C LYS A 25 -2.24 10.64 -5.86
N ILE A 26 -2.11 10.60 -4.53
CA ILE A 26 -2.34 9.37 -3.75
C ILE A 26 -3.79 8.90 -3.88
N ARG A 27 -4.78 9.80 -3.89
CA ARG A 27 -6.18 9.43 -4.13
C ARG A 27 -6.36 8.79 -5.51
N GLY A 28 -5.72 9.32 -6.55
CA GLY A 28 -5.75 8.73 -7.88
C GLY A 28 -5.19 7.31 -7.89
N ASP A 29 -4.02 7.12 -7.30
CA ASP A 29 -3.36 5.81 -7.18
C ASP A 29 -4.23 4.80 -6.39
N LEU A 30 -4.84 5.24 -5.29
CA LEU A 30 -5.75 4.42 -4.49
C LEU A 30 -7.05 4.08 -5.23
N MET A 31 -7.62 5.04 -5.96
CA MET A 31 -8.84 4.82 -6.75
C MET A 31 -8.64 3.78 -7.84
N LYS A 32 -7.45 3.71 -8.45
CA LYS A 32 -7.11 2.64 -9.40
C LYS A 32 -7.21 1.27 -8.73
N ILE A 33 -6.57 1.11 -7.56
CA ILE A 33 -6.62 -0.14 -6.78
C ILE A 33 -8.06 -0.49 -6.39
N VAL A 34 -8.83 0.50 -5.91
CA VAL A 34 -10.23 0.29 -5.53
C VAL A 34 -11.06 -0.14 -6.73
N ASN A 35 -10.89 0.48 -7.90
CA ASN A 35 -11.66 0.13 -9.10
C ASN A 35 -11.30 -1.25 -9.65
N GLU A 36 -10.04 -1.66 -9.57
CA GLU A 36 -9.59 -3.00 -9.95
C GLU A 36 -10.21 -4.10 -9.06
N GLN A 37 -10.41 -3.81 -7.77
CA GLN A 37 -10.97 -4.76 -6.81
C GLN A 37 -12.50 -4.68 -6.70
N ARG A 38 -13.11 -3.51 -6.96
CA ARG A 38 -14.55 -3.27 -6.89
C ARG A 38 -15.27 -4.06 -7.98
N GLY A 39 -16.25 -4.88 -7.57
CA GLY A 39 -16.99 -5.77 -8.48
C GLY A 39 -16.25 -7.06 -8.84
N SER A 40 -15.02 -7.24 -8.36
CA SER A 40 -14.31 -8.53 -8.41
C SER A 40 -14.61 -9.36 -7.16
N SER A 41 -14.41 -10.67 -7.25
CA SER A 41 -14.38 -11.56 -6.08
C SER A 41 -13.01 -11.61 -5.39
N ILE A 42 -12.15 -10.61 -5.63
CA ILE A 42 -10.78 -10.57 -5.11
C ILE A 42 -10.78 -9.93 -3.72
N ALA A 43 -10.16 -10.62 -2.76
CA ALA A 43 -9.79 -10.07 -1.46
C ALA A 43 -8.28 -10.21 -1.24
N GLN A 44 -7.67 -9.20 -0.66
CA GLN A 44 -6.24 -9.19 -0.35
C GLN A 44 -5.98 -8.75 1.08
N PHE A 45 -5.12 -9.47 1.79
CA PHE A 45 -4.61 -9.02 3.08
C PHE A 45 -3.11 -9.22 3.15
N PHE A 46 -2.48 -8.39 3.97
CA PHE A 46 -1.03 -8.34 4.09
C PHE A 46 -0.63 -8.70 5.51
N THR A 47 0.14 -9.77 5.66
CA THR A 47 0.69 -10.23 6.93
C THR A 47 2.08 -9.63 7.09
N ILE A 48 2.22 -8.67 8.01
CA ILE A 48 3.50 -8.00 8.26
C ILE A 48 4.49 -8.99 8.89
N GLN A 49 5.72 -9.01 8.38
CA GLN A 49 6.81 -9.79 8.97
C GLN A 49 7.91 -8.90 9.54
N THR A 50 8.34 -7.87 8.79
CA THR A 50 9.42 -6.98 9.22
C THR A 50 9.13 -5.53 8.81
N MET A 51 9.74 -4.61 9.55
CA MET A 51 9.68 -3.18 9.28
C MET A 51 11.06 -2.57 9.45
N GLU A 52 11.45 -1.69 8.53
CA GLU A 52 12.65 -0.87 8.60
C GLU A 52 12.25 0.61 8.57
N ILE A 53 12.95 1.42 9.34
CA ILE A 53 12.65 2.85 9.50
C ILE A 53 13.94 3.62 9.33
N ASP A 54 13.92 4.64 8.47
CA ASP A 54 15.01 5.60 8.29
C ASP A 54 14.50 7.01 8.63
N PRO A 55 14.69 7.45 9.90
CA PRO A 55 14.26 8.77 10.33
C PRO A 55 15.05 9.91 9.67
N LYS A 56 16.26 9.63 9.15
CA LYS A 56 17.10 10.66 8.54
C LYS A 56 16.59 11.00 7.15
N ASN A 57 16.22 9.99 6.38
CA ASN A 57 15.69 10.15 5.02
C ASN A 57 14.16 10.10 4.96
N LEU A 58 13.48 10.01 6.10
CA LEU A 58 12.02 10.02 6.25
C LEU A 58 11.31 8.98 5.38
N TRP A 59 11.80 7.74 5.40
CA TRP A 59 11.10 6.62 4.78
C TRP A 59 11.01 5.44 5.73
N SER A 60 10.06 4.54 5.46
CA SER A 60 9.96 3.24 6.12
C SER A 60 9.61 2.17 5.09
N THR A 61 10.12 0.95 5.28
CA THR A 61 9.68 -0.21 4.51
C THR A 61 8.96 -1.20 5.40
N VAL A 62 7.98 -1.87 4.83
CA VAL A 62 7.28 -2.99 5.47
C VAL A 62 7.34 -4.17 4.52
N THR A 63 7.89 -5.27 5.01
CA THR A 63 7.99 -6.53 4.27
C THR A 63 7.07 -7.56 4.90
N GLY A 64 6.41 -8.35 4.07
CA GLY A 64 5.41 -9.29 4.53
C GLY A 64 4.82 -10.09 3.38
N ASP A 65 3.81 -10.89 3.71
CA ASP A 65 3.15 -11.79 2.78
C ASP A 65 1.82 -11.18 2.33
N LEU A 66 1.67 -10.98 1.01
CA LEU A 66 0.43 -10.55 0.39
C LEU A 66 -0.37 -11.80 -0.02
N HIS A 67 -1.44 -12.04 0.70
CA HIS A 67 -2.38 -13.11 0.38
C HIS A 67 -3.46 -12.58 -0.56
N THR A 68 -3.73 -13.32 -1.64
CA THR A 68 -4.83 -13.02 -2.57
C THR A 68 -5.81 -14.18 -2.60
N ILE A 69 -7.08 -13.86 -2.38
CA ILE A 69 -8.21 -14.79 -2.40
C ILE A 69 -9.12 -14.38 -3.56
N VAL A 70 -9.59 -15.36 -4.33
CA VAL A 70 -10.60 -15.16 -5.38
C VAL A 70 -11.78 -16.07 -5.09
N GLY A 71 -12.94 -15.46 -4.82
CA GLY A 71 -14.11 -16.18 -4.32
C GLY A 71 -13.78 -16.85 -2.99
N ASN A 72 -13.72 -18.19 -2.98
CA ASN A 72 -13.48 -18.98 -1.77
C ASN A 72 -12.12 -19.69 -1.76
N LYS A 73 -11.21 -19.37 -2.71
CA LYS A 73 -9.93 -20.04 -2.85
C LYS A 73 -8.77 -19.05 -2.70
N VAL A 74 -7.75 -19.43 -1.91
CA VAL A 74 -6.45 -18.74 -1.89
C VAL A 74 -5.74 -19.06 -3.21
N VAL A 75 -5.39 -18.02 -3.98
CA VAL A 75 -4.80 -18.17 -5.31
C VAL A 75 -3.34 -17.71 -5.37
N SER A 76 -2.92 -16.84 -4.45
CA SER A 76 -1.53 -16.38 -4.38
C SER A 76 -1.12 -16.03 -2.96
N ASN A 77 0.16 -16.26 -2.65
CA ASN A 77 0.85 -15.79 -1.45
C ASN A 77 2.24 -15.32 -1.87
N GLU A 78 2.47 -14.01 -1.83
CA GLU A 78 3.69 -13.39 -2.34
C GLU A 78 4.39 -12.56 -1.26
N ARG A 79 5.69 -12.78 -1.09
CA ARG A 79 6.52 -11.88 -0.31
C ARG A 79 6.66 -10.54 -1.03
N ARG A 80 6.18 -9.46 -0.43
CA ARG A 80 6.26 -8.10 -0.97
C ARG A 80 6.86 -7.15 0.06
N THR A 81 7.55 -6.12 -0.44
CA THR A 81 8.03 -5.00 0.36
C THR A 81 7.38 -3.71 -0.14
N PHE A 82 6.81 -2.94 0.77
CA PHE A 82 6.24 -1.62 0.48
C PHE A 82 7.08 -0.55 1.13
N ARG A 83 7.41 0.50 0.39
CA ARG A 83 8.04 1.72 0.90
C ARG A 83 6.98 2.78 1.13
N PHE A 84 7.15 3.53 2.21
CA PHE A 84 6.37 4.69 2.59
C PHE A 84 7.33 5.86 2.74
N ASP A 85 7.07 6.95 2.02
CA ASP A 85 7.83 8.18 2.09
C ASP A 85 7.04 9.21 2.93
N TRP A 86 7.73 9.85 3.84
CA TRP A 86 7.16 10.74 4.84
C TRP A 86 7.74 12.15 4.69
N GLN A 87 6.97 13.14 5.15
CA GLN A 87 7.46 14.48 5.38
C GLN A 87 7.01 14.98 6.75
N TYR A 88 7.75 15.92 7.32
CA TYR A 88 7.26 16.67 8.47
C TYR A 88 6.15 17.64 8.07
N SER A 89 5.12 17.70 8.90
CA SER A 89 4.07 18.71 8.89
C SER A 89 3.92 19.23 10.32
N GLY A 90 4.66 20.29 10.63
CA GLY A 90 4.85 20.75 12.01
C GLY A 90 5.54 19.69 12.85
N LEU A 91 4.90 19.26 13.94
CA LEU A 91 5.38 18.21 14.84
C LEU A 91 4.92 16.79 14.46
N SER A 92 4.24 16.63 13.32
CA SER A 92 3.70 15.35 12.86
C SER A 92 4.35 14.87 11.56
N LEU A 93 4.25 13.57 11.29
CA LEU A 93 4.61 13.00 9.99
C LEU A 93 3.35 12.87 9.12
N LYS A 94 3.51 13.15 7.83
CA LYS A 94 2.48 12.96 6.82
C LYS A 94 3.04 12.13 5.67
N LEU A 95 2.24 11.18 5.17
CA LEU A 95 2.57 10.34 4.04
C LEU A 95 2.59 11.18 2.76
N VAL A 96 3.67 11.10 1.98
CA VAL A 96 3.80 11.78 0.68
C VAL A 96 3.90 10.82 -0.49
N GLY A 97 4.23 9.56 -0.22
CA GLY A 97 4.28 8.51 -1.21
C GLY A 97 4.21 7.13 -0.57
N PHE A 98 3.64 6.17 -1.29
CA PHE A 98 3.78 4.76 -0.94
C PHE A 98 3.82 3.94 -2.23
N GLY A 99 4.52 2.81 -2.20
CA GLY A 99 4.62 1.94 -3.38
C GLY A 99 5.32 0.63 -3.08
N MET A 100 5.14 -0.35 -3.96
CA MET A 100 5.90 -1.59 -3.91
C MET A 100 7.35 -1.31 -4.28
N VAL A 101 8.29 -1.81 -3.48
CA VAL A 101 9.71 -1.82 -3.85
C VAL A 101 9.89 -2.95 -4.87
N THR A 102 10.14 -2.59 -6.12
CA THR A 102 10.56 -3.56 -7.13
C THR A 102 12.07 -3.73 -7.01
N THR A 103 12.53 -4.91 -6.59
CA THR A 103 13.94 -5.26 -6.78
C THR A 103 14.16 -5.38 -8.28
N GLY A 104 14.91 -4.44 -8.86
CA GLY A 104 15.26 -4.45 -10.28
C GLY A 104 15.97 -5.75 -10.67
N LYS A 105 15.19 -6.72 -11.12
CA LYS A 105 15.58 -7.80 -12.02
C LYS A 105 14.47 -8.02 -13.05
N GLU A 106 14.15 -6.97 -13.78
CA GLU A 106 13.82 -7.08 -15.20
C GLU A 106 14.95 -6.37 -15.95
N LYS A 107 16.07 -7.10 -16.11
CA LYS A 107 16.94 -6.95 -17.27
C LYS A 107 16.67 -8.19 -18.12
N ASP A 108 16.23 -7.96 -19.35
CA ASP A 108 16.31 -8.82 -20.54
C ASP A 108 16.13 -10.34 -20.34
N GLN A 109 15.01 -10.87 -20.82
CA GLN A 109 15.05 -11.93 -21.83
C GLN A 109 13.76 -12.00 -22.66
#